data_AF-A0AA35PS33-F1
#
_entry.id   AF-A0AA35PS33-F1
#
_cell.length_a   1.000
_cell.length_b   1.000
_cell.length_c   1.000
_cell.angle_alpha   90.00
_cell.angle_beta   90.00
_cell.angle_gamma   90.00
#
_symmetry.space_group_name_H-M   'P 1'
#
loop_
_entity.id
_entity.type
_entity.pdbx_description
1 polymer ?
#
loop_
_entity_poly.entity_id
_entity_poly.type
_entity_poly.pdbx_seq_one_letter_code
_entity_poly.pdbx_strand_id
1 'polypeptide(L)'
;MLEGIANGYTMLPQDWKDLMRMLLSPAQYVVFESEFKHSASALSDPQHSANQLYGAGPYDNIPAQATLTPLHFSRTATCVQCAFRKVPVSGQPLSSFVNIKQQHSEPYHQFIDRLKESVTRQIDNTTAQNELMKKLAFENANTDCKKALQSIIHRPKYDLADKIQACADVGSQSHAMSLLAGAIRLPATASIASAQAISLNNAEPLAGGQTGMVMPTRLNLPKNARNAGKAIIGLINAGVRETP
;
A
#
# COMPACT_ATOMS: atom_id res chain seq x y z
N MET A 1 21.07 7.33 -6.58
CA MET A 1 21.82 8.52 -7.08
C MET A 1 22.55 9.21 -5.93
N LEU A 2 21.84 9.72 -4.91
CA LEU A 2 22.43 10.39 -3.75
C LEU A 2 23.44 9.56 -2.95
N GLU A 3 23.18 8.26 -2.78
CA GLU A 3 24.12 7.33 -2.12
C GLU A 3 25.44 7.19 -2.90
N GLY A 4 25.39 7.25 -4.24
CA GLY A 4 26.60 7.21 -5.08
C GLY A 4 27.45 8.47 -4.96
N ILE A 5 26.79 9.64 -4.86
CA ILE A 5 27.48 10.92 -4.66
C ILE A 5 28.11 10.97 -3.26
N ALA A 6 27.37 10.56 -2.23
CA ALA A 6 27.84 10.53 -0.85
C ALA A 6 29.05 9.59 -0.64
N ASN A 7 29.12 8.48 -1.39
CA ASN A 7 30.22 7.53 -1.29
C ASN A 7 31.44 7.94 -2.14
N GLY A 8 31.24 8.72 -3.21
CA GLY A 8 32.31 9.12 -4.14
C GLY A 8 32.93 10.48 -3.85
N TYR A 9 32.21 11.38 -3.15
CA TYR A 9 32.63 12.76 -2.93
C TYR A 9 32.44 13.19 -1.47
N THR A 10 33.49 13.78 -0.91
CA THR A 10 33.43 14.47 0.38
C THR A 10 32.90 15.88 0.13
N MET A 11 31.67 16.16 0.59
CA MET A 11 31.01 17.45 0.40
C MET A 11 30.72 18.13 1.74
N LEU A 12 30.84 19.46 1.75
CA LEU A 12 30.56 20.28 2.91
C LEU A 12 29.03 20.34 3.13
N PRO A 13 28.57 20.64 4.37
CA PRO A 13 27.15 20.88 4.62
C PRO A 13 26.53 21.92 3.67
N GLN A 14 27.28 22.98 3.32
CA GLN A 14 26.82 24.01 2.39
C GLN A 14 26.68 23.47 0.96
N ASP A 15 27.65 22.69 0.46
CA ASP A 15 27.58 22.08 -0.88
C ASP A 15 26.34 21.19 -1.04
N TRP A 16 25.99 20.42 -0.01
CA TRP A 16 24.77 19.61 0.00
C TRP A 16 23.51 20.45 -0.11
N LYS A 17 23.44 21.58 0.60
CA LYS A 17 22.30 22.51 0.51
C LYS A 17 22.18 23.09 -0.90
N ASP A 18 23.29 23.51 -1.49
CA ASP A 18 23.30 24.08 -2.84
C ASP A 18 22.94 23.04 -3.91
N LEU A 19 23.46 21.81 -3.79
CA LEU A 19 23.05 20.70 -4.64
C LEU A 19 21.54 20.42 -4.53
N MET A 20 20.98 20.38 -3.32
CA MET A 20 19.54 20.15 -3.15
C MET A 20 18.68 21.30 -3.66
N ARG A 21 19.14 22.56 -3.56
CA ARG A 21 18.43 23.70 -4.17
C ARG A 21 18.34 23.58 -5.69
N MET A 22 19.35 23.00 -6.32
CA MET A 22 19.36 22.74 -7.76
C MET A 22 18.45 21.56 -8.16
N LEU A 23 18.35 20.54 -7.32
CA LEU A 23 17.64 19.29 -7.63
C LEU A 23 16.15 19.32 -7.25
N LEU A 24 15.78 20.08 -6.23
CA LEU A 24 14.44 20.09 -5.66
C LEU A 24 13.67 21.35 -6.06
N SER A 25 12.33 21.22 -6.19
CA SER A 25 11.46 22.40 -6.25
C SER A 25 11.54 23.22 -4.94
N PRO A 26 11.18 24.51 -4.94
CA PRO A 26 11.21 25.33 -3.73
C PRO A 26 10.44 24.72 -2.55
N ALA A 27 9.27 24.13 -2.80
CA ALA A 27 8.46 23.47 -1.76
C ALA A 27 9.14 22.19 -1.21
N GLN A 28 9.73 21.38 -2.08
CA GLN A 28 10.48 20.19 -1.67
C GLN A 28 11.74 20.55 -0.87
N TYR A 29 12.42 21.64 -1.26
CA TYR A 29 13.61 22.11 -0.55
C TYR A 29 13.28 22.55 0.88
N VAL A 30 12.13 23.19 1.13
CA VAL A 30 11.69 23.55 2.49
C VAL A 30 11.53 22.31 3.37
N VAL A 31 10.89 21.24 2.84
CA VAL A 31 10.76 19.97 3.56
C VAL A 31 12.13 19.35 3.82
N PHE A 32 12.97 19.30 2.78
CA PHE A 32 14.35 18.78 2.89
C PHE A 32 15.13 19.52 3.97
N GLU A 33 15.10 20.85 3.99
CA GLU A 33 15.86 21.67 4.93
C GLU A 33 15.43 21.44 6.37
N SER A 34 14.12 21.33 6.62
CA SER A 34 13.56 20.96 7.92
C SER A 34 14.04 19.57 8.36
N GLU A 35 13.95 18.57 7.49
CA GLU A 35 14.35 17.20 7.81
C GLU A 35 15.87 17.04 7.96
N PHE A 36 16.66 17.82 7.23
CA PHE A 36 18.12 17.82 7.38
C PHE A 36 18.53 18.38 8.74
N LYS A 37 17.92 19.49 9.17
CA LYS A 37 18.14 20.03 10.52
C LYS A 37 17.73 19.04 11.60
N HIS A 38 16.56 18.39 11.45
CA HIS A 38 16.10 17.36 12.38
C HIS A 38 17.07 16.17 12.44
N SER A 39 17.51 15.66 11.29
CA SER A 39 18.47 14.55 11.21
C SER A 39 19.81 14.89 11.86
N ALA A 40 20.30 16.12 11.66
CA ALA A 40 21.53 16.60 12.28
C ALA A 40 21.42 16.69 13.80
N SER A 41 20.26 17.07 14.34
CA SER A 41 20.01 17.03 15.78
C SER A 41 19.95 15.59 16.32
N ALA A 42 19.26 14.69 15.63
CA ALA A 42 19.11 13.29 16.04
C ALA A 42 20.44 12.51 16.03
N LEU A 43 21.34 12.83 15.10
CA LEU A 43 22.66 12.18 14.94
C LEU A 43 23.80 12.94 15.64
N SER A 44 23.49 13.98 16.42
CA SER A 44 24.49 14.74 17.17
C SER A 44 25.02 13.96 18.37
N ASP A 45 26.30 14.15 18.68
CA ASP A 45 26.95 13.58 19.86
C ASP A 45 28.01 14.55 20.41
N PRO A 46 28.67 14.26 21.55
CA PRO A 46 29.65 15.16 22.14
C PRO A 46 30.84 15.53 21.23
N GLN A 47 31.13 14.73 20.21
CA GLN A 47 32.21 14.97 19.24
C GLN A 47 31.72 15.61 17.94
N HIS A 48 30.43 15.46 17.61
CA HIS A 48 29.79 15.94 16.38
C HIS A 48 28.50 16.70 16.72
N SER A 49 28.62 18.00 16.93
CA SER A 49 27.47 18.85 17.22
C SER A 49 26.53 18.99 16.02
N ALA A 50 25.24 19.21 16.27
CA ALA A 50 24.25 19.46 15.21
C ALA A 50 24.64 20.64 14.30
N ASN A 51 25.28 21.67 14.87
CA ASN A 51 25.78 22.84 14.14
C ASN A 51 26.88 22.49 13.14
N GLN A 52 27.78 21.55 13.48
CA GLN A 52 28.81 21.05 12.56
C GLN A 52 28.20 20.21 11.45
N LEU A 53 27.24 19.33 11.78
CA LEU A 53 26.62 18.42 10.81
C LEU A 53 25.75 19.15 9.78
N TYR A 54 25.01 20.17 10.23
CA TYR A 54 24.12 20.96 9.37
C TYR A 54 24.80 22.20 8.76
N GLY A 55 25.92 22.67 9.32
CA GLY A 55 26.54 23.94 8.92
C GLY A 55 25.71 25.14 9.33
N ALA A 56 25.57 25.35 10.65
CA ALA A 56 24.90 26.51 11.24
C ALA A 56 25.65 27.00 12.48
N GLY A 57 25.25 28.17 13.00
CA GLY A 57 25.92 28.81 14.13
C GLY A 57 27.37 29.14 13.75
N PRO A 58 28.40 28.70 14.51
CA PRO A 58 29.80 28.96 14.17
C PRO A 58 30.26 28.39 12.82
N TYR A 59 29.48 27.48 12.23
CA TYR A 59 29.77 26.80 10.96
C TYR A 59 28.83 27.27 9.83
N ASP A 60 28.26 28.47 9.93
CA ASP A 60 27.40 29.07 8.90
C ASP A 60 28.15 29.46 7.61
N ASN A 61 29.47 29.55 7.68
CA ASN A 61 30.36 29.95 6.59
C ASN A 61 31.25 28.78 6.11
N ILE A 62 31.62 28.83 4.83
CA ILE A 62 32.41 27.78 4.17
C ILE A 62 33.78 27.57 4.83
N PRO A 63 34.56 28.61 5.19
CA PRO A 63 35.87 28.41 5.82
C PRO A 63 35.79 27.60 7.12
N ALA A 64 34.82 27.87 7.97
CA ALA A 64 34.61 27.11 9.21
C ALA A 64 34.25 25.65 8.92
N GLN A 65 33.41 25.38 7.92
CA GLN A 65 33.06 24.01 7.50
C GLN A 65 34.25 23.25 6.92
N ALA A 66 35.15 23.93 6.20
CA ALA A 66 36.35 23.32 5.61
C ALA A 66 37.35 22.79 6.65
N THR A 67 37.27 23.26 7.91
CA THR A 67 38.11 22.74 9.02
C THR A 67 37.60 21.42 9.62
N LEU A 68 36.42 20.96 9.21
CA LEU A 68 35.82 19.74 9.73
C LEU A 68 36.54 18.48 9.21
N THR A 69 36.41 17.39 9.96
CA THR A 69 37.07 16.12 9.62
C THR A 69 36.25 15.30 8.62
N PRO A 70 36.86 14.33 7.91
CA PRO A 70 36.14 13.40 7.03
C PRO A 70 34.96 12.68 7.69
N LEU A 71 35.04 12.41 9.00
CA LEU A 71 33.95 11.78 9.75
C LEU A 71 32.72 12.70 9.86
N HIS A 72 32.91 14.02 9.98
CA HIS A 72 31.81 14.98 9.94
C HIS A 72 31.10 14.94 8.59
N PHE A 73 31.86 14.95 7.49
CA PHE A 73 31.28 14.91 6.15
C PHE A 73 30.50 13.63 5.87
N SER A 74 30.99 12.47 6.35
CA SER A 74 30.26 11.20 6.27
C SER A 74 28.94 11.22 7.05
N ARG A 75 28.95 11.79 8.26
CA ARG A 75 27.73 11.97 9.05
C ARG A 75 26.76 12.98 8.43
N THR A 76 27.27 14.08 7.90
CA THR A 76 26.48 15.06 7.14
C THR A 76 25.81 14.39 5.96
N ALA A 77 26.53 13.57 5.18
CA ALA A 77 25.95 12.82 4.07
C ALA A 77 24.84 11.86 4.53
N THR A 78 25.02 11.20 5.68
CA THR A 78 23.97 10.37 6.31
C THR A 78 22.74 11.20 6.65
N CYS A 79 22.92 12.38 7.27
CA CYS A 79 21.82 13.29 7.59
C CYS A 79 21.06 13.74 6.33
N VAL A 80 21.78 14.06 5.26
CA VAL A 80 21.20 14.46 3.97
C VAL A 80 20.41 13.32 3.34
N GLN A 81 20.92 12.08 3.41
CA GLN A 81 20.20 10.91 2.91
C GLN A 81 18.91 10.65 3.68
N CYS A 82 18.94 10.72 5.01
CA CYS A 82 17.74 10.63 5.86
C CYS A 82 16.72 11.71 5.50
N ALA A 83 17.17 12.95 5.34
CA ALA A 83 16.31 14.07 4.98
C ALA A 83 15.69 13.90 3.59
N PHE A 84 16.49 13.53 2.60
CA PHE A 84 16.02 13.36 1.22
C PHE A 84 14.95 12.26 1.08
N ARG A 85 15.06 11.16 1.84
CA ARG A 85 14.06 10.07 1.83
C ARG A 85 12.66 10.56 2.24
N LYS A 86 12.59 11.59 3.09
CA LYS A 86 11.33 12.20 3.56
C LYS A 86 10.78 13.28 2.64
N VAL A 87 11.51 13.70 1.61
CA VAL A 87 11.01 14.68 0.64
C VAL A 87 9.93 14.02 -0.24
N PRO A 88 8.73 14.62 -0.37
CA PRO A 88 7.69 14.11 -1.25
C PRO A 88 8.12 14.17 -2.72
N VAL A 89 7.77 13.15 -3.49
CA VAL A 89 7.94 13.18 -4.95
C VAL A 89 6.93 14.18 -5.52
N SER A 90 7.36 14.99 -6.50
CA SER A 90 6.61 16.14 -7.02
C SER A 90 5.15 15.80 -7.33
N GLY A 91 4.21 16.61 -6.85
CA GLY A 91 2.78 16.54 -7.15
C GLY A 91 1.95 15.61 -6.27
N GLN A 92 2.52 14.91 -5.29
CA GLN A 92 1.76 14.05 -4.37
C GLN A 92 2.16 14.30 -2.90
N PRO A 93 1.21 14.59 -1.99
CA PRO A 93 1.49 14.56 -0.57
C PRO A 93 1.95 13.16 -0.16
N LEU A 94 2.84 13.07 0.84
CA LEU A 94 3.19 11.79 1.47
C LEU A 94 1.90 11.14 1.95
N SER A 95 1.44 10.13 1.23
CA SER A 95 0.26 9.37 1.62
C SER A 95 0.61 8.57 2.87
N SER A 96 -0.19 8.67 3.93
CA SER A 96 -0.04 7.78 5.08
C SER A 96 -0.02 6.33 4.59
N PHE A 97 0.97 5.55 5.01
CA PHE A 97 1.09 4.14 4.61
C PHE A 97 -0.19 3.34 4.93
N VAL A 98 -0.97 3.76 5.93
CA VAL A 98 -2.25 3.15 6.31
C VAL A 98 -3.31 3.28 5.21
N ASN A 99 -3.26 4.36 4.43
CA ASN A 99 -4.21 4.62 3.35
C ASN A 99 -3.86 3.91 2.03
N ILE A 100 -2.69 3.28 1.95
CA ILE A 100 -2.28 2.52 0.77
C ILE A 100 -3.07 1.20 0.73
N LYS A 101 -4.08 1.16 -0.14
CA LYS A 101 -4.89 -0.03 -0.43
C LYS A 101 -4.74 -0.43 -1.89
N GLN A 102 -4.80 -1.74 -2.13
CA GLN A 102 -4.83 -2.30 -3.47
C GLN A 102 -6.14 -1.91 -4.15
N GLN A 103 -6.07 -1.36 -5.35
CA GLN A 103 -7.27 -1.10 -6.15
C GLN A 103 -7.88 -2.41 -6.66
N HIS A 104 -9.14 -2.38 -7.08
CA HIS A 104 -9.84 -3.59 -7.55
C HIS A 104 -9.11 -4.28 -8.73
N SER A 105 -8.58 -3.50 -9.67
CA SER A 105 -7.87 -4.01 -10.86
C SER A 105 -6.35 -3.83 -10.79
N GLU A 106 -5.80 -3.40 -9.66
CA GLU A 106 -4.36 -3.22 -9.49
C GLU A 106 -3.66 -4.56 -9.24
N PRO A 107 -2.62 -4.92 -10.03
CA PRO A 107 -1.81 -6.10 -9.75
C PRO A 107 -1.16 -6.05 -8.36
N TYR A 108 -1.12 -7.19 -7.67
CA TYR A 108 -0.67 -7.23 -6.28
C TYR A 108 0.76 -6.70 -6.07
N HIS A 109 1.69 -6.98 -6.99
CA HIS A 109 3.07 -6.49 -6.90
C HIS A 109 3.15 -4.95 -6.93
N GLN A 110 2.35 -4.27 -7.76
CA GLN A 110 2.33 -2.80 -7.82
C GLN A 110 1.84 -2.20 -6.50
N PHE A 111 0.82 -2.83 -5.90
CA PHE A 111 0.35 -2.45 -4.56
C PHE A 111 1.46 -2.61 -3.52
N ILE A 112 2.20 -3.73 -3.54
CA ILE A 112 3.32 -3.98 -2.62
C ILE A 112 4.44 -2.95 -2.81
N ASP A 113 4.76 -2.57 -4.04
CA ASP A 113 5.78 -1.56 -4.33
C ASP A 113 5.41 -0.20 -3.73
N ARG A 114 4.17 0.26 -3.94
CA ARG A 114 3.67 1.52 -3.34
C ARG A 114 3.65 1.45 -1.81
N LEU A 115 3.22 0.33 -1.25
CA LEU A 115 3.19 0.13 0.20
C LEU A 115 4.60 0.16 0.79
N LYS A 116 5.54 -0.55 0.16
CA LYS A 116 6.95 -0.60 0.58
C LYS A 116 7.59 0.77 0.51
N GLU A 117 7.42 1.50 -0.58
CA GLU A 117 7.92 2.87 -0.69
C GLU A 117 7.34 3.77 0.41
N SER A 118 6.05 3.68 0.68
CA SER A 118 5.41 4.50 1.71
C SER A 118 5.92 4.17 3.12
N VAL A 119 6.12 2.89 3.44
CA VAL A 119 6.60 2.43 4.75
C VAL A 119 8.06 2.81 4.99
N THR A 120 8.93 2.61 4.00
CA THR A 120 10.37 2.92 4.12
C THR A 120 10.63 4.42 4.25
N ARG A 121 9.73 5.26 3.74
CA ARG A 121 9.81 6.73 3.89
C ARG A 121 9.33 7.24 5.24
N GLN A 122 8.42 6.52 5.90
CA GLN A 122 7.73 7.00 7.12
C GLN A 122 8.23 6.34 8.40
N ILE A 123 8.85 5.16 8.32
CA ILE A 123 9.29 4.38 9.47
C ILE A 123 10.79 4.14 9.36
N ASP A 124 11.58 4.62 10.32
CA ASP A 124 13.04 4.44 10.32
C ASP A 124 13.48 3.05 10.87
N ASN A 125 12.66 2.44 11.73
CA ASN A 125 12.99 1.15 12.35
C ASN A 125 12.73 -0.02 11.39
N THR A 126 13.79 -0.68 10.90
CA THR A 126 13.72 -1.80 9.95
C THR A 126 12.87 -2.98 10.44
N THR A 127 12.92 -3.32 11.73
CA THR A 127 12.09 -4.41 12.29
C THR A 127 10.61 -4.03 12.25
N ALA A 128 10.29 -2.79 12.60
CA ALA A 128 8.92 -2.27 12.51
C ALA A 128 8.44 -2.19 11.06
N GLN A 129 9.31 -1.77 10.11
CA GLN A 129 8.99 -1.80 8.67
C GLN A 129 8.60 -3.21 8.23
N ASN A 130 9.41 -4.23 8.57
CA ASN A 130 9.17 -5.61 8.17
C ASN A 130 7.85 -6.16 8.73
N GLU A 131 7.56 -5.92 10.01
CA GLU A 131 6.32 -6.39 10.63
C GLU A 131 5.09 -5.65 10.08
N LEU A 132 5.21 -4.34 9.86
CA LEU A 132 4.14 -3.54 9.28
C LEU A 132 3.85 -3.95 7.83
N MET A 133 4.89 -4.21 7.03
CA MET A 133 4.75 -4.71 5.66
C MET A 133 4.01 -6.05 5.63
N LYS A 134 4.36 -7.00 6.50
CA LYS A 134 3.66 -8.29 6.57
C LYS A 134 2.17 -8.12 6.87
N LYS A 135 1.82 -7.26 7.83
CA LYS A 135 0.42 -7.02 8.21
C LYS A 135 -0.36 -6.32 7.10
N LEU A 136 0.11 -5.15 6.65
CA LEU A 136 -0.58 -4.32 5.67
C LEU A 136 -0.67 -4.99 4.29
N ALA A 137 0.31 -5.79 3.90
CA ALA A 137 0.27 -6.57 2.66
C ALA A 137 -0.94 -7.53 2.59
N PHE A 138 -1.45 -8.00 3.74
CA PHE A 138 -2.66 -8.80 3.80
C PHE A 138 -3.92 -7.95 4.03
N GLU A 139 -3.89 -7.07 5.03
CA GLU A 139 -5.06 -6.28 5.44
C GLU A 139 -5.56 -5.31 4.36
N ASN A 140 -4.64 -4.72 3.59
CA ASN A 140 -4.96 -3.72 2.57
C ASN A 140 -5.05 -4.30 1.15
N ALA A 141 -4.91 -5.61 1.00
CA ALA A 141 -5.14 -6.30 -0.26
C ALA A 141 -6.63 -6.26 -0.68
N ASN A 142 -6.88 -6.38 -1.98
CA ASN A 142 -8.23 -6.48 -2.52
C ASN A 142 -8.86 -7.84 -2.16
N THR A 143 -10.16 -8.00 -2.41
CA THR A 143 -10.92 -9.18 -1.99
C THR A 143 -10.40 -10.49 -2.58
N ASP A 144 -9.94 -10.47 -3.82
CA ASP A 144 -9.52 -11.68 -4.53
C ASP A 144 -8.11 -12.10 -4.12
N CYS A 145 -7.20 -11.13 -3.97
CA CYS A 145 -5.90 -11.37 -3.36
C CYS A 145 -6.03 -11.87 -1.91
N LYS A 146 -6.95 -11.30 -1.10
CA LYS A 146 -7.20 -11.81 0.26
C LYS A 146 -7.59 -13.28 0.29
N LYS A 147 -8.45 -13.73 -0.63
CA LYS A 147 -8.83 -15.16 -0.76
C LYS A 147 -7.63 -16.02 -1.12
N ALA A 148 -6.82 -15.59 -2.09
CA ALA A 148 -5.61 -16.32 -2.47
C ALA A 148 -4.62 -16.43 -1.30
N LEU A 149 -4.42 -15.34 -0.55
CA LEU A 149 -3.51 -15.28 0.59
C LEU A 149 -3.94 -16.16 1.76
N GLN A 150 -5.23 -16.39 1.98
CA GLN A 150 -5.72 -17.28 3.05
C GLN A 150 -5.11 -18.70 2.97
N SER A 151 -4.76 -19.17 1.77
CA SER A 151 -4.13 -20.48 1.58
C SER A 151 -2.69 -20.59 2.10
N ILE A 152 -2.01 -19.45 2.32
CA ILE A 152 -0.59 -19.41 2.71
C ILE A 152 -0.34 -18.80 4.09
N ILE A 153 -1.27 -17.99 4.63
CA ILE A 153 -1.07 -17.31 5.94
C ILE A 153 -0.90 -18.28 7.13
N HIS A 154 -1.33 -19.53 6.98
CA HIS A 154 -1.21 -20.55 8.03
C HIS A 154 0.13 -21.30 7.96
N ARG A 155 0.97 -21.05 6.96
CA ARG A 155 2.28 -21.70 6.84
C ARG A 155 3.23 -21.10 7.89
N PRO A 156 4.05 -21.91 8.56
CA PRO A 156 4.94 -21.43 9.63
C PRO A 156 6.06 -20.50 9.13
N LYS A 157 6.37 -20.50 7.83
CA LYS A 157 7.37 -19.64 7.20
C LYS A 157 6.87 -19.19 5.82
N TYR A 158 6.00 -18.19 5.78
CA TYR A 158 5.68 -17.48 4.54
C TYR A 158 6.29 -16.09 4.57
N ASP A 159 6.77 -15.62 3.43
CA ASP A 159 7.34 -14.30 3.25
C ASP A 159 6.55 -13.47 2.22
N LEU A 160 6.93 -12.22 2.02
CA LEU A 160 6.35 -11.33 1.03
C LEU A 160 6.43 -11.91 -0.40
N ALA A 161 7.50 -12.65 -0.72
CA ALA A 161 7.63 -13.34 -2.00
C ALA A 161 6.51 -14.38 -2.21
N ASP A 162 6.15 -15.15 -1.18
CA ASP A 162 5.06 -16.13 -1.25
C ASP A 162 3.71 -15.43 -1.48
N LYS A 163 3.51 -14.25 -0.88
CA LYS A 163 2.30 -13.44 -1.10
C LYS A 163 2.21 -12.95 -2.53
N ILE A 164 3.32 -12.48 -3.10
CA ILE A 164 3.37 -12.03 -4.50
C ILE A 164 3.04 -13.19 -5.43
N GLN A 165 3.63 -14.36 -5.19
CA GLN A 165 3.39 -15.56 -6.01
C GLN A 165 1.94 -16.06 -5.90
N ALA A 166 1.37 -16.10 -4.70
CA ALA A 166 -0.01 -16.54 -4.48
C ALA A 166 -1.03 -15.62 -5.18
N CYS A 167 -0.71 -14.34 -5.33
CA CYS A 167 -1.56 -13.35 -5.98
C CYS A 167 -1.23 -13.14 -7.47
N ALA A 168 -0.26 -13.84 -8.05
CA ALA A 168 0.23 -13.59 -9.40
C ALA A 168 -0.86 -13.77 -10.47
N ASP A 169 -1.73 -14.78 -10.29
CA ASP A 169 -2.79 -15.10 -11.24
C ASP A 169 -4.09 -14.32 -10.97
N VAL A 170 -4.20 -13.59 -9.87
CA VAL A 170 -5.41 -12.85 -9.49
C VAL A 170 -5.62 -11.68 -10.47
N GLY A 171 -6.79 -11.64 -11.11
CA GLY A 171 -7.11 -10.67 -12.16
C GLY A 171 -6.75 -11.11 -13.59
N SER A 172 -6.14 -12.30 -13.75
CA SER A 172 -5.93 -12.91 -15.07
C SER A 172 -7.25 -13.43 -15.67
N GLN A 173 -7.29 -13.58 -17.00
CA GLN A 173 -8.43 -14.22 -17.68
C GLN A 173 -8.69 -15.65 -17.16
N SER A 174 -7.61 -16.39 -16.83
CA SER A 174 -7.71 -17.73 -16.25
C SER A 174 -8.43 -17.71 -14.89
N HIS A 175 -8.10 -16.74 -14.05
CA HIS A 175 -8.78 -16.55 -12.76
C HIS A 175 -10.26 -16.17 -12.93
N ALA A 176 -10.57 -15.29 -13.88
CA ALA A 176 -11.95 -14.93 -14.20
C ALA A 176 -12.77 -16.14 -14.69
N MET A 177 -12.19 -16.97 -15.57
CA MET A 177 -12.83 -18.20 -16.05
C MET A 177 -13.02 -19.22 -14.91
N SER A 178 -12.06 -19.35 -14.00
CA SER A 178 -12.17 -20.23 -12.83
C SER A 178 -13.28 -19.80 -11.87
N LEU A 179 -13.40 -18.50 -11.59
CA LEU A 179 -14.50 -17.94 -10.80
C LEU A 179 -15.86 -18.19 -11.46
N LEU A 180 -15.96 -18.00 -12.79
CA LEU A 180 -17.18 -18.27 -13.54
C LEU A 180 -17.55 -19.76 -13.52
N ALA A 181 -16.59 -20.65 -13.75
CA ALA A 181 -16.80 -22.10 -13.69
C ALA A 181 -17.22 -22.58 -12.29
N GLY A 182 -16.66 -21.98 -11.23
CA GLY A 182 -17.05 -22.24 -9.86
C GLY A 182 -18.48 -21.79 -9.54
N ALA A 183 -18.91 -20.64 -10.08
CA ALA A 183 -20.27 -20.13 -9.91
C ALA A 183 -21.33 -20.96 -10.67
N ILE A 184 -20.96 -21.58 -11.79
CA ILE A 184 -21.85 -22.44 -12.60
C ILE A 184 -22.05 -23.84 -11.95
N ARG A 185 -21.16 -24.28 -11.05
CA ARG A 185 -21.34 -25.52 -10.28
C ARG A 185 -22.36 -25.34 -9.14
N LEU A 186 -23.64 -25.22 -9.49
CA LEU A 186 -24.73 -25.57 -8.58
C LEU A 186 -24.94 -27.10 -8.63
N PRO A 187 -25.20 -27.78 -7.49
CA PRO A 187 -25.48 -29.21 -7.51
C PRO A 187 -26.82 -29.46 -8.19
N ALA A 188 -26.80 -30.11 -9.35
CA ALA A 188 -27.99 -30.69 -9.96
C ALA A 188 -28.44 -31.92 -9.14
N THR A 189 -29.06 -31.68 -7.98
CA THR A 189 -29.84 -32.72 -7.30
C THR A 189 -31.32 -32.43 -7.52
N ALA A 190 -31.79 -32.66 -8.74
CA ALA A 190 -33.20 -32.91 -8.99
C ALA A 190 -33.34 -34.39 -9.33
N SER A 191 -33.41 -35.22 -8.29
CA SER A 191 -34.01 -36.54 -8.41
C SER A 191 -35.49 -36.32 -8.68
N ILE A 192 -35.94 -36.58 -9.90
CA ILE A 192 -37.37 -36.70 -10.21
C ILE A 192 -37.61 -38.15 -10.58
N ALA A 193 -38.30 -38.83 -9.67
CA ALA A 193 -38.78 -40.19 -9.81
C ALA A 193 -39.62 -40.36 -11.09
N SER A 194 -39.50 -41.57 -11.66
CA SER A 194 -40.26 -42.08 -12.79
C SER A 194 -41.78 -41.87 -12.64
N ALA A 195 -42.40 -41.17 -13.59
CA ALA A 195 -43.84 -41.20 -13.80
C ALA A 195 -44.16 -42.00 -15.07
N GLN A 196 -44.89 -43.09 -14.88
CA GLN A 196 -45.38 -44.01 -15.91
C GLN A 196 -46.40 -43.36 -16.85
N ALA A 197 -46.47 -43.90 -18.06
CA ALA A 197 -47.29 -43.49 -19.19
C ALA A 197 -48.80 -43.56 -18.95
N ILE A 198 -49.53 -42.56 -19.45
CA ILE A 198 -50.91 -42.72 -19.94
C ILE A 198 -51.00 -42.05 -21.31
N SER A 199 -51.24 -42.89 -22.32
CA SER A 199 -51.57 -42.54 -23.69
C SER A 199 -53.04 -42.17 -23.79
N LEU A 200 -53.35 -40.99 -24.33
CA LEU A 200 -54.64 -40.72 -24.97
C LEU A 200 -54.42 -39.84 -26.21
N ASN A 201 -54.56 -40.48 -27.37
CA ASN A 201 -54.76 -39.85 -28.67
C ASN A 201 -56.09 -39.08 -28.70
N ASN A 202 -56.11 -37.88 -29.27
CA ASN A 202 -56.82 -37.55 -30.53
C ASN A 202 -57.01 -36.04 -30.77
N ALA A 203 -56.91 -35.66 -32.06
CA ALA A 203 -57.48 -34.51 -32.79
C ALA A 203 -56.69 -33.17 -32.90
N GLU A 204 -56.12 -32.98 -34.10
CA GLU A 204 -55.73 -31.72 -34.78
C GLU A 204 -56.97 -30.91 -35.30
N PRO A 205 -56.84 -29.77 -36.02
CA PRO A 205 -56.05 -28.53 -35.79
C PRO A 205 -56.90 -27.25 -36.10
N LEU A 206 -56.36 -26.02 -35.87
CA LEU A 206 -56.38 -24.87 -36.82
C LEU A 206 -55.95 -23.52 -36.20
N ALA A 207 -54.98 -22.92 -36.91
CA ALA A 207 -54.83 -21.50 -37.25
C ALA A 207 -54.48 -20.44 -36.19
N GLY A 208 -53.27 -19.88 -36.34
CA GLY A 208 -53.12 -18.44 -36.51
C GLY A 208 -52.30 -17.69 -35.46
N GLY A 209 -51.23 -17.05 -35.91
CA GLY A 209 -50.96 -15.66 -35.50
C GLY A 209 -49.81 -15.37 -34.53
N GLN A 210 -48.68 -15.03 -35.13
CA GLN A 210 -47.78 -13.92 -34.79
C GLN A 210 -46.93 -13.97 -33.49
N THR A 211 -45.63 -13.94 -33.77
CA THR A 211 -44.49 -13.52 -32.97
C THR A 211 -44.67 -12.14 -32.32
N GLY A 212 -44.40 -12.05 -31.03
CA GLY A 212 -44.19 -10.78 -30.31
C GLY A 212 -43.22 -10.97 -29.15
N MET A 213 -41.99 -10.46 -29.29
CA MET A 213 -41.00 -10.33 -28.21
C MET A 213 -41.58 -9.49 -27.06
N VAL A 214 -41.58 -10.03 -25.85
CA VAL A 214 -41.84 -9.27 -24.61
C VAL A 214 -40.51 -8.97 -23.94
N MET A 215 -40.14 -7.68 -23.92
CA MET A 215 -39.03 -7.14 -23.11
C MET A 215 -39.42 -7.17 -21.62
N PRO A 216 -38.56 -7.64 -20.69
CA PRO A 216 -38.85 -7.49 -19.28
C PRO A 216 -38.44 -6.10 -18.74
N THR A 217 -39.41 -5.50 -18.07
CA THR A 217 -39.40 -4.24 -17.34
C THR A 217 -38.47 -4.27 -16.12
N ARG A 218 -37.89 -3.10 -15.81
CA ARG A 218 -37.01 -2.76 -14.67
C ARG A 218 -37.35 -3.47 -13.34
N LEU A 219 -36.35 -4.11 -12.74
CA LEU A 219 -36.38 -4.51 -11.33
C LEU A 219 -35.96 -3.32 -10.45
N ASN A 220 -36.84 -2.92 -9.54
CA ASN A 220 -36.66 -1.83 -8.59
C ASN A 220 -35.87 -2.34 -7.36
N LEU A 221 -34.75 -1.69 -7.01
CA LEU A 221 -33.99 -2.02 -5.78
C LEU A 221 -34.62 -1.34 -4.54
N PRO A 222 -34.79 -2.04 -3.41
CA PRO A 222 -35.17 -1.40 -2.15
C PRO A 222 -33.96 -0.67 -1.51
N LYS A 223 -34.23 0.55 -1.05
CA LYS A 223 -33.33 1.38 -0.25
C LYS A 223 -33.42 0.97 1.22
N ASN A 224 -32.37 0.33 1.78
CA ASN A 224 -31.93 0.58 3.15
C ASN A 224 -30.71 -0.27 3.54
N ALA A 225 -29.54 0.39 3.66
CA ALA A 225 -28.40 -0.12 4.42
C ALA A 225 -27.51 1.06 4.89
N ARG A 226 -28.13 2.07 5.51
CA ARG A 226 -27.41 3.01 6.38
C ARG A 226 -27.69 2.57 7.81
N ASN A 227 -26.78 1.80 8.42
CA ASN A 227 -26.52 1.77 9.89
C ASN A 227 -25.61 0.60 10.36
N ALA A 228 -24.63 0.14 9.58
CA ALA A 228 -23.65 -0.84 10.06
C ALA A 228 -22.31 -0.23 10.54
N GLY A 229 -22.12 1.10 10.43
CA GLY A 229 -20.83 1.75 10.67
C GLY A 229 -20.59 2.33 12.07
N LYS A 230 -21.60 2.42 12.94
CA LYS A 230 -21.47 3.08 14.26
C LYS A 230 -21.28 2.14 15.45
N ALA A 231 -21.36 0.81 15.25
CA ALA A 231 -21.26 -0.16 16.36
C ALA A 231 -19.81 -0.55 16.73
N ILE A 232 -18.83 -0.30 15.86
CA ILE A 232 -17.44 -0.77 16.09
C ILE A 232 -16.60 0.26 16.89
N ILE A 233 -16.96 1.54 16.86
CA ILE A 233 -16.23 2.59 17.62
C ILE A 233 -16.61 2.61 19.12
N GLY A 234 -17.78 2.08 19.49
CA GLY A 234 -18.22 2.01 20.89
C GLY A 234 -17.59 0.88 21.72
N LEU A 235 -17.14 -0.20 21.08
CA LEU A 235 -16.62 -1.39 21.79
C LEU A 235 -15.11 -1.32 22.09
N ILE A 236 -14.39 -0.35 21.52
CA ILE A 236 -12.95 -0.16 21.80
C ILE A 236 -12.74 0.74 23.04
N ASN A 237 -13.69 1.62 23.38
CA ASN A 237 -13.56 2.54 24.51
C ASN A 237 -14.16 2.04 25.84
N ALA A 238 -14.79 0.86 25.87
CA ALA A 238 -15.40 0.29 27.09
C ALA A 238 -14.60 -0.87 27.72
N GLY A 239 -13.48 -1.29 27.12
CA GLY A 239 -12.67 -2.43 27.58
C GLY A 239 -11.46 -2.09 28.44
N VAL A 240 -11.23 -0.81 28.76
CA VAL A 240 -10.11 -0.37 29.62
C VAL A 240 -10.65 0.54 30.71
N ARG A 241 -11.50 -0.01 31.57
CA ARG A 241 -11.76 0.52 32.92
C ARG A 241 -12.35 -0.61 33.76
N GLU A 242 -11.80 -0.70 34.98
CA GLU A 242 -12.20 -1.56 36.09
C GLU A 242 -11.68 -3.01 36.00
N THR A 243 -10.99 -3.62 36.97
CA THR A 243 -10.45 -3.34 38.33
C THR A 243 -10.01 -4.74 38.84
N PRO A 244 -9.46 -4.95 40.05
CA PRO A 244 -8.78 -4.04 40.99
C PRO A 244 -7.27 -4.28 41.09
#